data_AF-F6KSN2-F1
#
_entry.id   AF-F6KSN2-F1
#
_cell.length_a   1.000
_cell.length_b   1.000
_cell.length_c   1.000
_cell.angle_alpha   90.00
_cell.angle_beta   90.00
_cell.angle_gamma   90.00
#
_symmetry.space_group_name_H-M   'P 1'
#
loop_
_entity.id
_entity.type
_entity.pdbx_description
1 polymer ?
#
loop_
_entity_poly.entity_id
_entity_poly.type
_entity_poly.pdbx_seq_one_letter_code
_entity_poly.pdbx_strand_id
1 'polypeptide(L)'
;MLKTLERYQKCNYGAPETNVSTREALELSSQQEYLKLKARYDALQRNQRNLLGEDLGPLSSKELESLERQLDMSLKQIRSTRTQCMLDQLTDLQQKEHLLNEANRTLKQRLFDGYNHQLQLNANAEEVAYGRQQAHQPRGDGFFQALECEPTLQIGYHQNDPIQVVTAGPSVNYMGGWLP
;
A
#
# COMPACT_ATOMS: atom_id res chain seq x y z
N MET A 1 -62.18 40.19 -36.87
CA MET A 1 -61.63 38.87 -37.25
C MET A 1 -60.13 38.97 -37.60
N LEU A 2 -59.72 39.78 -38.58
CA LEU A 2 -58.30 39.99 -38.94
C LEU A 2 -57.40 40.44 -37.78
N LYS A 3 -57.84 41.40 -36.96
CA LYS A 3 -57.09 41.88 -35.78
C LYS A 3 -56.91 40.81 -34.68
N THR A 4 -57.80 39.83 -34.62
CA THR A 4 -57.72 38.71 -33.68
C THR A 4 -56.75 37.66 -34.19
N LEU A 5 -56.80 37.36 -35.49
CA LEU A 5 -55.84 36.49 -36.18
C LEU A 5 -54.42 37.04 -36.12
N GLU A 6 -54.24 38.35 -36.33
CA GLU A 6 -52.93 39.00 -36.25
C GLU A 6 -52.35 38.95 -34.81
N ARG A 7 -53.21 39.05 -33.80
CA ARG A 7 -52.81 38.92 -32.39
C ARG A 7 -52.40 37.48 -32.05
N TYR A 8 -53.16 36.48 -32.53
CA TYR A 8 -52.80 35.07 -32.39
C TYR A 8 -51.51 34.73 -33.15
N GLN A 9 -51.30 35.30 -34.33
CA GLN A 9 -50.09 35.10 -35.11
C GLN A 9 -48.86 35.72 -34.42
N LYS A 10 -48.99 36.91 -33.82
CA LYS A 10 -47.92 37.53 -33.01
C LYS A 10 -47.63 36.80 -31.69
N CYS A 11 -48.60 36.08 -31.12
CA CYS A 11 -48.41 35.29 -29.90
C CYS A 11 -47.90 33.86 -30.16
N ASN A 12 -48.20 33.27 -31.32
CA ASN A 12 -47.78 31.91 -31.69
C ASN A 12 -46.49 31.89 -32.55
N TYR A 13 -46.22 32.99 -33.26
CA TYR A 13 -44.98 33.26 -34.03
C TYR A 13 -44.29 34.54 -33.54
N GLY A 14 -44.42 34.86 -32.26
CA GLY A 14 -43.46 35.75 -31.62
C GLY A 14 -42.06 35.17 -31.88
N ALA A 15 -41.10 36.03 -32.24
CA ALA A 15 -39.75 35.66 -32.67
C ALA A 15 -39.25 34.42 -31.93
N PRO A 16 -38.57 33.45 -32.60
CA PRO A 16 -38.05 32.27 -31.91
C PRO A 16 -37.31 32.79 -30.70
N GLU A 17 -37.84 32.50 -29.51
CA GLU A 17 -37.34 33.04 -28.26
C GLU A 17 -35.82 32.90 -28.33
N THR A 18 -35.07 34.00 -28.30
CA THR A 18 -33.60 33.98 -28.39
C THR A 18 -33.01 32.95 -27.43
N ASN A 19 -33.74 32.68 -26.34
CA ASN A 19 -33.55 31.64 -25.35
C ASN A 19 -33.46 30.19 -25.91
N VAL A 20 -34.26 29.78 -26.89
CA VAL A 20 -34.20 28.44 -27.50
C VAL A 20 -32.94 28.28 -28.34
N SER A 21 -32.64 29.25 -29.21
CA SER A 21 -31.40 29.22 -30.00
C SER A 21 -30.15 29.31 -29.13
N THR A 22 -30.19 30.09 -28.05
CA THR A 22 -29.08 30.19 -27.07
C THR A 22 -28.89 28.89 -26.31
N ARG A 23 -29.99 28.22 -25.93
CA ARG A 23 -29.95 26.91 -25.27
C ARG A 23 -29.39 25.82 -26.19
N GLU A 24 -29.84 25.77 -27.44
CA GLU A 24 -29.31 24.83 -28.45
C GLU A 24 -27.82 25.09 -28.69
N ALA A 25 -27.39 26.35 -28.79
CA ALA A 25 -25.97 26.71 -28.89
C ALA A 25 -25.16 26.29 -27.65
N LEU A 26 -25.74 26.39 -26.45
CA LEU A 26 -25.11 25.94 -25.21
C LEU A 26 -24.99 24.41 -25.14
N GLU A 27 -26.03 23.69 -25.57
CA GLU A 27 -26.03 22.23 -25.65
C GLU A 27 -25.00 21.72 -26.68
N LEU A 28 -24.92 22.36 -27.86
CA LEU A 28 -23.90 22.07 -28.87
C LEU A 28 -22.47 22.35 -28.34
N SER A 29 -22.27 23.46 -27.64
CA SER A 29 -21.00 23.80 -26.98
C SER A 29 -20.59 22.73 -25.96
N SER A 30 -21.53 22.32 -25.10
CA SER A 30 -21.32 21.25 -24.10
C SER A 30 -20.94 19.92 -24.75
N GLN A 31 -21.65 19.52 -25.81
CA GLN A 31 -21.31 18.32 -26.58
C GLN A 31 -19.92 18.41 -27.20
N GLN A 32 -19.55 19.57 -27.74
CA GLN A 32 -18.22 19.77 -28.33
C GLN A 32 -17.11 19.68 -27.28
N GLU A 33 -17.30 20.26 -26.10
CA GLU A 33 -16.35 20.12 -24.98
C GLU A 33 -16.25 18.67 -24.49
N TYR A 34 -17.37 17.95 -24.44
CA TYR A 34 -17.38 16.53 -24.14
C TYR A 34 -16.56 15.73 -25.16
N LEU A 35 -16.73 15.98 -26.46
CA LEU A 35 -15.96 15.29 -27.51
C LEU A 35 -14.46 15.59 -27.41
N LYS A 36 -14.08 16.84 -27.10
CA LYS A 36 -12.68 17.19 -26.83
C LYS A 36 -12.13 16.43 -25.64
N LEU A 37 -12.89 16.34 -24.54
CA LEU A 37 -12.50 15.59 -23.35
C LEU A 37 -12.38 14.10 -23.65
N LYS A 38 -13.34 13.53 -24.37
CA LYS A 38 -13.34 12.12 -24.78
C LYS A 38 -12.11 11.79 -25.63
N ALA A 39 -11.76 12.64 -26.59
CA ALA A 39 -10.56 12.46 -27.39
C ALA A 39 -9.27 12.46 -26.53
N ARG A 40 -9.19 13.35 -25.52
CA ARG A 40 -8.07 13.38 -24.56
C ARG A 40 -8.01 12.10 -23.72
N TYR A 41 -9.15 11.64 -23.23
CA TYR A 41 -9.25 10.39 -22.48
C TYR A 41 -8.80 9.19 -23.33
N ASP A 42 -9.25 9.09 -24.58
CA ASP A 42 -8.88 7.97 -25.46
C ASP A 42 -7.39 8.00 -25.84
N ALA A 43 -6.79 9.19 -25.94
CA ALA A 43 -5.34 9.33 -26.10
C ALA A 43 -4.58 8.88 -24.84
N LEU A 44 -5.07 9.26 -23.65
CA LEU A 44 -4.48 8.84 -22.38
C LEU A 44 -4.58 7.33 -22.17
N GLN A 45 -5.74 6.73 -22.48
CA GLN A 45 -5.95 5.29 -22.36
C GLN A 45 -5.04 4.51 -23.32
N ARG A 46 -4.82 5.00 -24.55
CA ARG A 46 -3.83 4.42 -25.47
C ARG A 46 -2.42 4.52 -24.91
N ASN A 47 -2.04 5.67 -24.35
CA ASN A 47 -0.73 5.83 -23.74
C ASN A 47 -0.52 4.86 -22.56
N GLN A 48 -1.52 4.67 -21.70
CA GLN A 48 -1.47 3.70 -20.60
C GLN A 48 -1.28 2.27 -21.12
N ARG A 49 -2.04 1.85 -22.15
CA ARG A 49 -1.88 0.52 -22.76
C ARG A 49 -0.46 0.32 -23.29
N ASN A 50 0.09 1.32 -23.99
CA ASN A 50 1.48 1.26 -24.45
C ASN A 50 2.46 1.10 -23.28
N LEU A 51 2.30 1.86 -22.19
CA LEU A 51 3.14 1.73 -20.99
C LEU A 51 3.04 0.34 -20.33
N LEU A 52 1.91 -0.35 -20.49
CA LEU A 52 1.69 -1.73 -20.04
C LEU A 52 2.19 -2.78 -21.05
N GLY A 53 2.71 -2.36 -22.21
CA GLY A 53 3.19 -3.25 -23.26
C GLY A 53 2.08 -3.77 -24.19
N GLU A 54 0.90 -3.17 -24.15
CA GLU A 54 -0.24 -3.49 -25.00
C GLU A 54 -0.31 -2.57 -26.24
N ASP A 55 -0.96 -3.04 -27.31
CA ASP A 55 -1.22 -2.26 -28.55
C ASP A 55 -0.02 -1.53 -29.15
N LEU A 56 1.16 -2.17 -29.09
CA LEU A 56 2.42 -1.58 -29.56
C LEU A 56 2.57 -1.52 -31.09
N GLY A 57 1.77 -2.28 -31.83
CA GLY A 57 1.87 -2.40 -33.29
C GLY A 57 1.85 -1.08 -34.09
N PRO A 58 1.06 -0.06 -33.70
CA PRO A 58 1.05 1.24 -34.37
C PRO A 58 2.27 2.14 -34.09
N LEU A 59 3.14 1.79 -33.14
CA LEU A 59 4.31 2.61 -32.80
C LEU A 59 5.46 2.35 -33.77
N SER A 60 6.17 3.41 -34.14
CA SER A 60 7.43 3.30 -34.88
C SER A 60 8.58 2.81 -34.00
N SER A 61 9.67 2.34 -34.62
CA SER A 61 10.90 1.94 -33.90
C SER A 61 11.40 3.02 -32.93
N LYS A 62 11.36 4.29 -33.37
CA LYS A 62 11.81 5.42 -32.53
C LYS A 62 10.92 5.63 -31.32
N GLU A 63 9.61 5.47 -31.47
CA GLU A 63 8.65 5.61 -30.38
C GLU A 63 8.78 4.45 -29.40
N LEU A 64 8.98 3.22 -29.89
CA LEU A 64 9.24 2.05 -29.06
C LEU A 64 10.52 2.19 -28.23
N GLU A 65 11.62 2.62 -28.86
CA GLU A 65 12.87 2.87 -28.13
C GLU A 65 12.71 4.00 -27.09
N SER A 66 11.91 5.02 -27.39
CA SER A 66 11.61 6.09 -26.43
C SER A 66 10.80 5.57 -25.24
N LEU A 67 9.80 4.74 -25.51
CA LEU A 67 8.95 4.11 -24.50
C LEU A 67 9.78 3.18 -23.60
N GLU A 68 10.65 2.36 -24.18
CA GLU A 68 11.57 1.49 -23.45
C GLU A 68 12.49 2.30 -22.52
N ARG A 69 13.14 3.35 -23.04
CA ARG A 69 13.99 4.23 -22.21
C ARG A 69 13.21 4.86 -21.06
N GLN A 70 11.98 5.33 -21.31
CA GLN A 70 11.13 5.90 -20.28
C GLN A 70 10.78 4.88 -19.19
N LEU A 71 10.43 3.65 -19.57
CA LEU A 71 10.11 2.57 -18.64
C LEU A 71 11.35 2.13 -17.83
N ASP A 72 12.50 1.98 -18.47
CA ASP A 72 13.75 1.61 -17.79
C ASP A 72 14.18 2.67 -16.76
N MET A 73 14.14 3.96 -17.15
CA MET A 73 14.46 5.07 -16.25
C MET A 73 13.51 5.13 -15.04
N SER A 74 12.20 5.07 -15.28
CA SER A 74 11.21 5.11 -14.20
C SER A 74 11.29 3.89 -13.28
N LEU A 75 11.52 2.70 -13.83
CA LEU A 75 11.72 1.48 -13.04
C LEU A 75 12.95 1.58 -12.15
N LYS A 76 14.07 2.08 -12.68
CA LYS A 76 15.30 2.34 -11.90
C LYS A 76 15.03 3.32 -10.75
N GLN A 77 14.31 4.41 -11.02
CA GLN A 77 13.93 5.39 -10.00
C GLN A 77 13.03 4.76 -8.93
N ILE A 78 11.98 4.04 -9.31
CA ILE A 78 11.06 3.38 -8.36
C ILE A 78 11.83 2.40 -7.46
N ARG A 79 12.72 1.58 -8.04
CA ARG A 79 13.54 0.64 -7.28
C ARG A 79 14.49 1.36 -6.32
N SER A 80 15.14 2.43 -6.78
CA SER A 80 16.03 3.24 -5.95
C SER A 80 15.28 3.86 -4.78
N THR A 81 14.14 4.52 -5.03
CA THR A 81 13.32 5.15 -3.99
C THR A 81 12.79 4.12 -2.99
N ARG A 82 12.32 2.96 -3.48
CA ARG A 82 11.85 1.88 -2.59
C ARG A 82 12.98 1.36 -1.70
N THR A 83 14.16 1.14 -2.28
CA THR A 83 15.33 0.67 -1.53
C THR A 83 15.75 1.70 -0.49
N GLN A 84 15.83 2.97 -0.87
CA GLN A 84 16.18 4.05 0.05
C GLN A 84 15.18 4.13 1.22
N CYS A 85 13.88 4.09 0.92
CA CYS A 85 12.83 4.11 1.95
C CYS A 85 12.98 2.93 2.93
N MET A 86 13.30 1.73 2.44
CA MET A 86 13.55 0.57 3.30
C MET A 86 14.79 0.74 4.18
N LEU A 87 15.88 1.29 3.63
CA LEU A 87 17.11 1.58 4.38
C LEU A 87 16.88 2.64 5.46
N ASP A 88 16.11 3.69 5.14
CA ASP A 88 15.77 4.74 6.09
C ASP A 88 14.94 4.16 7.25
N GLN A 89 13.95 3.31 6.95
CA GLN A 89 13.15 2.61 7.97
C GLN A 89 14.00 1.68 8.83
N LEU A 90 14.91 0.92 8.22
CA LEU A 90 15.81 0.04 8.96
C LEU A 90 16.69 0.84 9.92
N THR A 91 17.25 1.95 9.45
CA THR A 91 18.14 2.81 10.24
C THR A 91 17.40 3.44 11.43
N ASP A 92 16.18 3.95 11.20
CA ASP A 92 15.34 4.51 12.27
C ASP A 92 14.98 3.45 13.32
N LEU A 93 14.64 2.24 12.90
CA LEU A 93 14.35 1.14 13.82
C LEU A 93 15.58 0.70 14.62
N GLN A 94 16.74 0.57 13.99
CA GLN A 94 17.99 0.25 14.67
C GLN A 94 18.38 1.32 15.71
N GLN A 95 18.17 2.59 15.39
CA GLN A 95 18.41 3.68 16.34
C GLN A 95 17.46 3.60 17.54
N LYS A 96 16.17 3.33 17.30
CA LYS A 96 15.18 3.14 18.37
C LYS A 96 15.51 1.94 19.25
N GLU A 97 15.88 0.82 18.64
CA GLU A 97 16.34 -0.38 19.36
C GLU A 97 17.52 -0.06 20.26
N HIS A 98 18.54 0.63 19.74
CA HIS A 98 19.72 1.02 20.53
C HIS A 98 19.33 1.86 21.75
N LEU A 99 18.54 2.92 21.55
CA LEU A 99 18.11 3.81 22.63
C LEU A 99 17.29 3.07 23.69
N LEU A 100 16.38 2.18 23.27
CA LEU A 100 15.60 1.37 24.19
C LEU A 100 16.47 0.38 24.97
N ASN A 101 17.47 -0.22 24.33
CA ASN A 101 18.40 -1.12 25.00
C ASN A 101 19.25 -0.39 26.05
N GLU A 102 19.73 0.82 25.75
CA GLU A 102 20.46 1.65 26.71
C GLU A 102 19.58 2.10 27.90
N ALA A 103 18.35 2.52 27.63
CA ALA A 103 17.39 2.87 28.67
C ALA A 103 17.07 1.67 29.56
N ASN A 104 16.80 0.50 28.97
CA ASN A 104 16.54 -0.74 29.70
C ASN A 104 17.75 -1.18 30.53
N ARG A 105 18.97 -1.07 30.01
CA ARG A 105 20.20 -1.36 30.76
C ARG A 105 20.33 -0.45 31.98
N THR A 106 20.08 0.85 31.80
CA THR A 106 20.13 1.85 32.88
C THR A 106 19.09 1.54 33.96
N LEU A 107 17.86 1.19 33.56
CA LEU A 107 16.79 0.82 34.50
C LEU A 107 17.11 -0.46 35.26
N LYS A 108 17.64 -1.50 34.59
CA LYS A 108 18.09 -2.74 35.25
C LYS A 108 19.18 -2.48 36.28
N GLN A 109 20.14 -1.61 35.96
CA GLN A 109 21.19 -1.23 36.91
C GLN A 109 20.60 -0.51 38.12
N ARG A 110 19.71 0.48 37.92
CA ARG A 110 19.05 1.19 39.02
C ARG A 110 18.20 0.27 39.91
N LEU A 111 17.51 -0.71 39.31
CA LEU A 111 16.77 -1.71 40.07
C LEU A 111 17.72 -2.52 40.95
N PHE A 112 18.81 -3.04 40.38
CA PHE A 112 19.81 -3.79 41.15
C PHE A 112 20.39 -2.94 42.29
N ASP A 113 20.79 -1.70 42.01
CA ASP A 113 21.33 -0.79 43.03
C ASP A 113 20.30 -0.49 44.13
N GLY A 114 19.03 -0.27 43.77
CA GLY A 114 17.93 -0.07 44.71
C GLY A 114 17.65 -1.29 45.60
N TYR A 115 17.66 -2.51 45.03
CA TYR A 115 17.50 -3.75 45.80
C TYR A 115 18.68 -3.98 46.76
N ASN A 116 19.91 -3.71 46.33
CA ASN A 116 21.09 -3.82 47.20
C ASN A 116 21.07 -2.77 48.32
N HIS A 117 20.64 -1.54 48.04
CA HIS A 117 20.51 -0.50 49.06
C HIS A 117 19.42 -0.83 50.09
N GLN A 118 18.30 -1.40 49.65
CA GLN A 118 17.22 -1.88 50.52
C GLN A 118 17.65 -3.08 51.39
N LEU A 119 18.42 -4.02 50.83
CA LEU A 119 19.00 -5.14 51.59
C LEU A 119 20.06 -4.67 52.59
N GLN A 120 20.86 -3.65 52.25
CA GLN A 120 21.88 -3.10 53.15
C GLN A 120 21.26 -2.30 54.31
N LEU A 121 20.18 -1.56 54.07
CA LEU A 121 19.41 -0.89 55.13
C LEU A 121 18.71 -1.90 56.07
N ASN A 122 18.22 -3.03 55.53
CA ASN A 122 17.63 -4.09 56.34
C ASN A 122 18.68 -4.96 57.07
N ALA A 123 19.87 -5.15 56.51
CA ALA A 123 20.96 -5.89 57.16
C ALA A 123 21.53 -5.16 58.39
N ASN A 124 21.43 -3.83 58.43
CA ASN A 124 21.81 -3.02 59.58
C ASN A 124 20.70 -2.94 60.66
N ALA A 125 19.54 -3.58 60.45
CA ALA A 125 18.41 -3.60 61.38
C ALA A 125 18.26 -4.95 62.12
N GLU A 126 19.05 -5.97 61.77
CA GLU A 126 18.99 -7.30 62.40
C GLU A 126 20.31 -7.68 63.09
N GLU A 127 20.66 -6.92 64.14
CA GLU A 127 21.46 -7.45 65.26
C GLU A 127 20.52 -7.85 66.41
N VAL A 128 19.52 -8.69 66.12
CA VAL A 128 18.85 -9.50 67.15
C VAL A 128 18.57 -10.87 66.55
N ALA A 129 19.46 -11.81 66.86
CA ALA A 129 19.33 -13.21 66.52
C ALA A 129 18.06 -13.82 67.12
N TYR A 130 17.26 -14.55 66.32
CA TYR A 130 16.69 -15.87 66.66
C TYR A 130 16.18 -16.57 65.39
N GLY A 131 16.53 -17.85 65.22
CA GLY A 131 15.68 -18.80 64.48
C GLY A 131 16.14 -19.25 63.09
N ARG A 132 17.04 -20.23 63.06
CA ARG A 132 17.39 -21.12 61.94
C ARG A 132 16.16 -21.87 61.37
N GLN A 133 15.95 -21.85 60.03
CA GLN A 133 15.47 -22.96 59.16
C GLN A 133 15.28 -22.46 57.70
N GLN A 134 16.20 -22.80 56.79
CA GLN A 134 16.14 -23.87 55.78
C GLN A 134 15.29 -23.57 54.53
N ALA A 135 15.92 -23.86 53.38
CA ALA A 135 15.57 -23.50 52.02
C ALA A 135 14.29 -24.15 51.49
N HIS A 136 13.49 -23.40 50.72
CA HIS A 136 12.69 -23.94 49.62
C HIS A 136 12.55 -22.91 48.49
N GLN A 137 12.99 -23.31 47.29
CA GLN A 137 12.66 -22.66 46.01
C GLN A 137 11.16 -22.78 45.71
N PRO A 138 10.62 -21.86 44.90
CA PRO A 138 9.97 -22.29 43.66
C PRO A 138 10.49 -21.43 42.49
N ARG A 139 11.16 -22.04 41.51
CA ARG A 139 10.54 -22.60 40.30
C ARG A 139 9.89 -21.49 39.48
N GLY A 140 10.65 -21.05 38.46
CA GLY A 140 10.24 -20.02 37.52
C GLY A 140 8.98 -20.43 36.76
N ASP A 141 8.01 -19.53 36.73
CA ASP A 141 6.90 -19.60 35.80
C ASP A 141 7.28 -18.88 34.52
N GLY A 142 7.23 -19.66 33.45
CA GLY A 142 7.64 -19.29 32.11
C GLY A 142 6.74 -18.21 31.53
N PHE A 143 7.39 -17.15 31.06
CA PHE A 143 6.82 -16.22 30.09
C PHE A 143 7.78 -16.05 28.90
N PHE A 144 8.30 -17.18 28.41
CA PHE A 144 8.94 -17.25 27.11
C PHE A 144 8.18 -18.28 26.29
N GLN A 145 7.27 -17.81 25.44
CA GLN A 145 6.88 -18.58 24.27
C GLN A 145 8.11 -18.61 23.36
N ALA A 146 8.83 -19.73 23.34
CA ALA A 146 9.78 -19.97 22.27
C ALA A 146 8.98 -19.99 20.97
N LEU A 147 9.11 -18.94 20.15
CA LEU A 147 8.65 -18.99 18.77
C LEU A 147 9.44 -20.12 18.12
N GLU A 148 8.73 -21.18 17.71
CA GLU A 148 9.29 -22.21 16.86
C GLU A 148 9.70 -21.53 15.55
N CYS A 149 11.00 -21.26 15.43
CA CYS A 149 11.59 -20.89 14.15
C CYS A 149 11.49 -22.12 13.24
N GLU A 150 10.47 -22.14 12.38
CA GLU A 150 10.42 -23.03 11.23
C GLU A 150 11.73 -22.86 10.42
N PRO A 151 12.56 -23.90 10.28
CA PRO A 151 13.81 -23.78 9.55
C PRO A 151 13.53 -23.70 8.05
N THR A 152 13.84 -22.52 7.52
CA THR A 152 14.47 -22.24 6.23
C THR A 152 14.35 -23.32 5.14
N LEU A 153 13.56 -23.00 4.11
CA LEU A 153 13.75 -23.32 2.69
C LEU A 153 14.77 -24.43 2.39
N GLN A 154 14.29 -25.66 2.20
CA GLN A 154 15.06 -26.71 1.54
C GLN A 154 15.12 -26.43 0.04
N ILE A 155 16.11 -25.64 -0.38
CA ILE A 155 16.55 -25.60 -1.79
C ILE A 155 17.50 -26.77 -1.97
N GLY A 156 16.98 -27.88 -2.50
CA GLY A 156 17.77 -29.04 -2.90
C GLY A 156 17.39 -29.47 -4.31
N TYR A 157 18.27 -29.18 -5.28
CA TYR A 157 18.28 -29.81 -6.60
C TYR A 157 18.81 -31.24 -6.46
N HIS A 158 18.09 -32.26 -6.95
CA HIS A 158 18.60 -33.52 -7.56
C HIS A 158 17.40 -34.25 -8.21
N GLN A 159 17.20 -34.23 -9.54
CA GLN A 159 17.78 -35.04 -10.64
C GLN A 159 17.02 -36.36 -10.95
N ASN A 160 16.45 -36.41 -12.19
CA ASN A 160 16.24 -37.53 -13.13
C ASN A 160 15.24 -38.66 -12.71
N ASP A 161 14.28 -39.18 -13.48
CA ASP A 161 13.77 -39.17 -14.88
C ASP A 161 12.43 -40.00 -14.84
N PRO A 162 11.74 -40.39 -15.94
CA PRO A 162 10.98 -39.63 -16.92
C PRO A 162 9.46 -39.99 -16.97
N ILE A 163 8.66 -39.04 -17.46
CA ILE A 163 7.39 -39.18 -18.24
C ILE A 163 6.31 -40.16 -17.74
N GLN A 164 5.15 -39.62 -17.33
CA GLN A 164 3.85 -40.13 -17.77
C GLN A 164 2.73 -39.06 -17.74
N VAL A 165 2.10 -38.90 -18.89
CA VAL A 165 0.93 -38.07 -19.20
C VAL A 165 -0.31 -38.64 -18.50
N VAL A 166 -1.06 -37.83 -17.74
CA VAL A 166 -2.52 -37.97 -17.60
C VAL A 166 -3.17 -36.60 -17.38
N THR A 167 -4.27 -36.40 -18.08
CA THR A 167 -5.12 -35.20 -18.14
C THR A 167 -6.18 -35.21 -17.03
N ALA A 168 -6.49 -34.06 -16.42
CA ALA A 168 -7.80 -33.62 -15.87
C ALA A 168 -7.52 -32.50 -14.85
N GLY A 169 -7.83 -31.23 -15.11
CA GLY A 169 -9.14 -30.60 -14.94
C GLY A 169 -8.94 -29.28 -14.16
N PRO A 170 -9.72 -28.20 -14.39
CA PRO A 170 -9.36 -26.87 -13.93
C PRO A 170 -9.82 -26.61 -12.49
N SER A 171 -8.87 -26.29 -11.61
CA SER A 171 -9.15 -25.81 -10.24
C SER A 171 -9.54 -24.33 -10.30
N VAL A 172 -10.83 -24.08 -10.21
CA VAL A 172 -11.43 -22.75 -10.01
C VAL A 172 -11.23 -22.37 -8.54
N ASN A 173 -10.60 -21.23 -8.23
CA ASN A 173 -10.65 -20.66 -6.88
C ASN A 173 -10.69 -19.12 -6.88
N TYR A 174 -11.91 -18.62 -6.68
CA TYR A 174 -12.38 -17.41 -5.99
C TYR A 174 -11.45 -16.18 -5.89
N MET A 175 -11.68 -15.20 -6.78
CA MET A 175 -11.56 -13.78 -6.44
C MET A 175 -12.87 -13.33 -5.76
N GLY A 176 -12.78 -12.93 -4.49
CA GLY A 176 -13.91 -12.39 -3.72
C GLY A 176 -14.32 -11.01 -4.22
N GLY A 177 -15.56 -10.91 -4.70
CA GLY A 177 -16.20 -9.65 -5.07
C GLY A 177 -16.57 -8.82 -3.84
N TRP A 178 -16.27 -7.52 -3.92
CA TRP A 178 -16.90 -6.49 -3.11
C TRP A 178 -17.92 -5.76 -3.99
N LEU A 179 -19.17 -5.78 -3.55
CA LEU A 179 -20.33 -5.00 -4.01
C LEU A 179 -21.19 -4.72 -2.77
N PRO A 180 -22.15 -3.78 -2.81
CA PRO A 180 -22.42 -2.76 -3.83
C PRO A 180 -21.98 -1.35 -3.40
#